data_AF-A0A959V9C5-F1
#
_entry.id   AF-A0A959V9C5-F1
#
_cell.length_a   1.000
_cell.length_b   1.000
_cell.length_c   1.000
_cell.angle_alpha   90.00
_cell.angle_beta   90.00
_cell.angle_gamma   90.00
#
_symmetry.space_group_name_H-M   'P 1'
#
loop_
_entity.id
_entity.type
_entity.pdbx_description
1 polymer ?
#
loop_
_entity_poly.entity_id
_entity_poly.type
_entity_poly.pdbx_seq_one_letter_code
_entity_poly.pdbx_strand_id
1 'polypeptide(L)'
;MKKILTLTFIVLFAIQAFCQTEKVVVIEHFTNSKCSICASRNPAFYSLLEDYPQVLHIAYHPSSPYPTCIFSQYNPEENDARTNFYGIYGGTPRVVVSGEVIPPGSQLLTADQLDSKLGMLSDYDISIKHQLGEGDNIDVIVTIKRVSGNSTEDLMFIGDLAEENVDYAAPNGENYHPDVFRKFLFQEPVSLPNAGDSIVLSATYTSDPVWVQDEMHVMGMLQRTNDKVILQSAKSGKAEAVSVISKRKVHETDRLFYPNPANNYIAIEESYRQNAVGATLYNLFGQKVKDLNIQQKTSISELDRGYYFVVVTEKGGEQTTSKLLKR
;
A
#
# COMPACT_ATOMS: atom_id res chain seq x y z
N MET A 1 47.21 20.72 46.14
CA MET A 1 46.62 19.57 45.43
C MET A 1 45.44 20.07 44.60
N LYS A 2 45.59 20.04 43.28
CA LYS A 2 44.64 20.55 42.28
C LYS A 2 43.50 19.54 42.10
N LYS A 3 42.25 19.99 42.10
CA LYS A 3 41.13 19.26 41.50
C LYS A 3 40.29 20.24 40.69
N ILE A 4 40.62 20.31 39.40
CA ILE A 4 39.83 20.96 38.36
C ILE A 4 38.70 19.99 38.03
N LEU A 5 37.46 20.40 38.27
CA LEU A 5 36.26 19.65 37.95
C LEU A 5 35.91 19.97 36.49
N THR A 6 36.37 19.14 35.55
CA THR A 6 36.08 19.30 34.12
C THR A 6 34.65 18.84 33.85
N LEU A 7 33.77 19.78 33.56
CA LEU A 7 32.40 19.54 33.13
C LEU A 7 32.43 19.02 31.68
N THR A 8 32.34 17.71 31.49
CA THR A 8 32.22 17.09 30.16
C THR A 8 30.80 17.32 29.63
N PHE A 9 30.63 18.33 28.78
CA PHE A 9 29.43 18.55 28.00
C PHE A 9 29.37 17.49 26.90
N ILE A 10 28.63 16.40 27.13
CA ILE A 10 28.34 15.38 26.12
C ILE A 10 27.37 16.03 25.14
N VAL A 11 27.90 16.51 24.01
CA VAL A 11 27.09 16.89 22.85
C VAL A 11 26.49 15.61 22.29
N LEU A 12 25.21 15.36 22.59
CA LEU A 12 24.40 14.39 21.85
C LEU A 12 24.28 14.92 20.42
N PHE A 13 25.17 14.47 19.53
CA PHE A 13 24.96 14.63 18.09
C PHE A 13 23.75 13.74 17.76
N ALA A 14 22.57 14.37 17.63
CA ALA A 14 21.43 13.71 17.03
C ALA A 14 21.82 13.41 15.58
N ILE A 15 22.24 12.16 15.33
CA ILE A 15 22.41 11.65 13.99
C ILE A 15 21.02 11.71 13.38
N GLN A 16 20.76 12.73 12.57
CA GLN A 16 19.58 12.75 11.72
C GLN A 16 19.82 11.67 10.67
N ALA A 17 19.37 10.46 10.96
CA ALA A 17 19.27 9.42 9.97
C ALA A 17 18.27 9.92 8.92
N PHE A 18 18.78 10.27 7.73
CA PHE A 18 17.92 10.41 6.57
C PHE A 18 17.32 9.04 6.31
N CYS A 19 16.02 8.91 6.55
CA CYS A 19 15.29 7.66 6.37
C CYS A 19 14.97 7.49 4.88
N GLN A 20 15.97 7.12 4.07
CA GLN A 20 15.70 6.60 2.74
C GLN A 20 15.10 5.20 2.87
N THR A 21 14.18 4.86 1.97
CA THR A 21 13.60 3.52 1.90
C THR A 21 14.26 2.72 0.77
N GLU A 22 14.15 1.40 0.80
CA GLU A 22 14.59 0.59 -0.32
C GLU A 22 13.73 0.89 -1.56
N LYS A 23 14.39 1.04 -2.70
CA LYS A 23 13.72 1.20 -3.98
C LYS A 23 13.22 -0.15 -4.46
N VAL A 24 11.92 -0.26 -4.68
CA VAL A 24 11.32 -1.45 -5.29
C VAL A 24 11.53 -1.40 -6.79
N VAL A 25 12.16 -2.44 -7.33
CA VAL A 25 12.35 -2.60 -8.78
C VAL A 25 11.05 -3.08 -9.40
N VAL A 26 10.72 -2.53 -10.57
CA VAL A 26 9.54 -2.92 -11.36
C VAL A 26 9.98 -3.26 -12.79
N ILE A 27 9.40 -4.31 -13.33
CA ILE A 27 9.60 -4.78 -14.69
C ILE A 27 8.29 -4.62 -15.44
N GLU A 28 8.34 -3.84 -16.52
CA GLU A 28 7.24 -3.72 -17.46
C GLU A 28 7.55 -4.61 -18.66
N HIS A 29 6.78 -5.69 -18.78
CA HIS A 29 6.90 -6.70 -19.81
C HIS A 29 5.88 -6.44 -20.91
N PHE A 30 6.34 -6.22 -22.14
CA PHE A 30 5.48 -5.99 -23.30
C PHE A 30 5.43 -7.28 -24.11
N THR A 31 4.29 -7.96 -24.09
CA THR A 31 4.08 -9.29 -24.68
C THR A 31 2.76 -9.33 -25.47
N ASN A 32 2.40 -10.49 -26.04
CA ASN A 32 1.15 -10.62 -26.79
C ASN A 32 0.68 -12.07 -26.92
N SER A 33 -0.61 -12.32 -26.72
CA SER A 33 -1.25 -13.66 -26.80
C SER A 33 -1.18 -14.34 -28.18
N LYS A 34 -0.74 -13.64 -29.23
CA LYS A 34 -0.54 -14.19 -30.58
C LYS A 34 0.92 -14.22 -31.03
N CYS A 35 1.84 -13.78 -30.17
CA CYS A 35 3.25 -13.68 -30.47
C CYS A 35 3.96 -15.00 -30.17
N SER A 36 4.29 -15.78 -31.22
CA SER A 36 5.00 -17.06 -31.06
C SER A 36 6.41 -16.89 -30.48
N ILE A 37 7.09 -15.79 -30.81
CA ILE A 37 8.41 -15.50 -30.22
C ILE A 37 8.29 -15.13 -28.73
N CYS A 38 7.19 -14.51 -28.30
CA CYS A 38 6.91 -14.24 -26.89
C CYS A 38 6.72 -15.57 -26.16
N ALA A 39 5.86 -16.46 -26.66
CA ALA A 39 5.67 -17.80 -26.10
C ALA A 39 6.98 -18.61 -25.97
N SER A 40 7.93 -18.42 -26.89
CA SER A 40 9.25 -19.05 -26.81
C SER A 40 10.20 -18.43 -25.78
N ARG A 41 10.02 -17.15 -25.42
CA ARG A 41 10.95 -16.38 -24.57
C ARG A 41 10.44 -16.22 -23.14
N ASN A 42 9.12 -16.13 -22.97
CA ASN A 42 8.46 -15.93 -21.68
C ASN A 42 8.80 -17.00 -20.64
N PRO A 43 8.91 -18.32 -20.96
CA PRO A 43 9.22 -19.32 -19.95
C PRO A 43 10.56 -19.10 -19.23
N ALA A 44 11.62 -18.77 -19.98
CA ALA A 44 12.93 -18.47 -19.38
C ALA A 44 12.92 -17.14 -18.61
N PHE A 45 12.12 -16.17 -19.06
CA PHE A 45 11.95 -14.89 -18.38
C PHE A 45 11.21 -15.06 -17.05
N TYR A 46 10.07 -15.76 -17.03
CA TYR A 46 9.35 -16.00 -15.78
C TYR A 46 10.12 -16.90 -14.81
N SER A 47 10.84 -17.90 -15.31
CA SER A 47 11.75 -18.70 -14.47
C SER A 47 12.84 -17.85 -13.81
N LEU A 48 13.34 -16.80 -14.48
CA LEU A 48 14.25 -15.84 -13.84
C LEU A 48 13.52 -15.08 -12.74
N LEU A 49 12.29 -14.58 -12.98
CA LEU A 49 11.57 -13.78 -11.99
C LEU A 49 11.20 -14.54 -10.71
N GLU A 50 11.06 -15.87 -10.77
CA GLU A 50 10.87 -16.71 -9.59
C GLU A 50 12.03 -16.59 -8.57
N ASP A 51 13.25 -16.32 -9.04
CA ASP A 51 14.42 -16.08 -8.19
C ASP A 51 14.46 -14.66 -7.60
N TYR A 52 13.54 -13.77 -8.01
CA TYR A 52 13.50 -12.35 -7.66
C TYR A 52 12.12 -11.91 -7.12
N PRO A 53 11.61 -12.52 -6.03
CA PRO A 53 10.27 -12.22 -5.50
C PRO A 53 10.09 -10.78 -4.99
N GLN A 54 11.19 -10.04 -4.76
CA GLN A 54 11.18 -8.63 -4.38
C GLN A 54 10.94 -7.67 -5.55
N VAL A 55 10.95 -8.17 -6.79
CA VAL A 55 10.76 -7.38 -8.00
C VAL A 55 9.31 -7.46 -8.42
N LEU A 56 8.73 -6.31 -8.74
CA LEU A 56 7.37 -6.23 -9.28
C LEU A 56 7.38 -6.47 -10.79
N HIS A 57 6.34 -7.13 -11.29
CA HIS A 57 6.17 -7.41 -12.71
C HIS A 57 4.76 -6.99 -13.17
N ILE A 58 4.66 -6.40 -14.35
CA ILE A 58 3.39 -6.12 -15.02
C ILE A 58 3.51 -6.39 -16.52
N ALA A 59 2.49 -7.05 -17.08
CA ALA A 59 2.42 -7.42 -18.49
C ALA A 59 1.47 -6.52 -19.28
N TYR A 60 2.05 -5.68 -20.14
CA TYR A 60 1.34 -4.88 -21.13
C TYR A 60 1.23 -5.64 -22.46
N HIS A 61 0.08 -5.49 -23.12
CA HIS A 61 -0.28 -6.19 -24.33
C HIS A 61 -0.63 -5.20 -25.44
N PRO A 62 0.38 -4.57 -26.08
CA PRO A 62 0.13 -3.63 -27.15
C PRO A 62 -0.50 -4.29 -28.37
N SER A 63 -1.27 -3.50 -29.12
CA SER A 63 -2.04 -3.94 -30.28
C SER A 63 -1.15 -4.27 -31.47
N SER A 64 0.08 -3.77 -31.53
CA SER A 64 1.00 -4.05 -32.63
C SER A 64 2.14 -4.99 -32.20
N PRO A 65 2.48 -6.01 -33.02
CA PRO A 65 1.99 -6.28 -34.38
C PRO A 65 0.72 -7.14 -34.47
N TYR A 66 0.10 -7.49 -33.33
CA TYR A 66 -1.03 -8.42 -33.28
C TYR A 66 -2.31 -7.76 -32.74
N PRO A 67 -3.12 -7.09 -33.59
CA PRO A 67 -4.25 -6.25 -33.16
C PRO A 67 -5.44 -7.06 -32.63
N THR A 68 -5.39 -8.39 -32.73
CA THR A 68 -6.43 -9.30 -32.25
C THR A 68 -6.00 -10.05 -30.99
N CYS A 69 -5.00 -9.54 -30.27
CA CYS A 69 -4.66 -9.99 -28.93
C CYS A 69 -5.80 -9.68 -27.97
N ILE A 70 -6.31 -10.69 -27.27
CA ILE A 70 -7.50 -10.52 -26.41
C ILE A 70 -7.25 -9.50 -25.29
N PHE A 71 -6.07 -9.53 -24.66
CA PHE A 71 -5.69 -8.59 -23.60
C PHE A 71 -5.59 -7.16 -24.11
N SER A 72 -5.09 -6.97 -25.33
CA SER A 72 -5.06 -5.67 -25.99
C SER A 72 -6.47 -5.16 -26.27
N GLN A 73 -7.38 -6.03 -26.74
CA GLN A 73 -8.75 -5.64 -27.12
C GLN A 73 -9.58 -5.10 -25.95
N TYR A 74 -9.29 -5.50 -24.71
CA TYR A 74 -9.94 -4.93 -23.54
C TYR A 74 -9.56 -3.46 -23.30
N ASN A 75 -8.33 -3.07 -23.67
CA ASN A 75 -7.84 -1.72 -23.44
C ASN A 75 -6.67 -1.35 -24.39
N PRO A 76 -6.96 -1.17 -25.69
CA PRO A 76 -5.89 -1.03 -26.68
C PRO A 76 -5.17 0.31 -26.57
N GLU A 77 -5.90 1.37 -26.24
CA GLU A 77 -5.37 2.73 -26.15
C GLU A 77 -4.31 2.86 -25.06
N GLU A 78 -4.59 2.39 -23.84
CA GLU A 78 -3.68 2.53 -22.71
C GLU A 78 -2.47 1.57 -22.83
N ASN A 79 -2.69 0.34 -23.33
CA ASN A 79 -1.60 -0.58 -23.66
C ASN A 79 -0.63 0.02 -24.69
N ASP A 80 -1.18 0.59 -25.77
CA ASP A 80 -0.37 1.22 -26.81
C ASP A 80 0.30 2.51 -26.30
N ALA A 81 -0.37 3.30 -25.47
CA ALA A 81 0.20 4.50 -24.86
C ALA A 81 1.48 4.18 -24.09
N ARG A 82 1.49 3.09 -23.30
CA ARG A 82 2.67 2.73 -22.49
C ARG A 82 3.87 2.32 -23.32
N THR A 83 3.67 1.52 -24.37
CA THR A 83 4.76 1.14 -25.26
C THR A 83 5.21 2.29 -26.18
N ASN A 84 4.31 3.21 -26.53
CA ASN A 84 4.66 4.43 -27.27
C ASN A 84 5.50 5.37 -26.40
N PHE A 85 5.19 5.49 -25.11
CA PHE A 85 5.97 6.27 -24.15
C PHE A 85 7.45 5.85 -24.14
N TYR A 86 7.74 4.56 -24.26
CA TYR A 86 9.11 4.05 -24.36
C TYR A 86 9.71 4.03 -25.78
N GLY A 87 8.92 4.36 -26.81
CA GLY A 87 9.37 4.30 -28.21
C GLY A 87 9.62 2.87 -28.69
N ILE A 88 8.93 1.89 -28.11
CA ILE A 88 9.10 0.45 -28.40
C ILE A 88 7.87 -0.18 -29.06
N TYR A 89 6.87 0.63 -29.42
CA TYR A 89 5.67 0.19 -30.12
C TYR A 89 5.99 -0.52 -31.44
N GLY A 90 5.21 -1.56 -31.76
CA GLY A 90 5.38 -2.35 -32.98
C GLY A 90 6.28 -3.57 -32.85
N GLY A 91 6.78 -3.88 -31.65
CA GLY A 91 7.56 -5.08 -31.39
C GLY A 91 7.25 -5.70 -30.04
N THR A 92 7.01 -7.01 -30.02
CA THR A 92 6.92 -7.85 -28.82
C THR A 92 7.75 -9.14 -29.05
N PRO A 93 8.40 -9.71 -28.01
CA PRO A 93 8.45 -9.23 -26.63
C PRO A 93 9.45 -8.08 -26.43
N ARG A 94 9.20 -7.20 -25.44
CA ARG A 94 10.13 -6.17 -24.96
C ARG A 94 10.06 -6.07 -23.44
N VAL A 95 11.14 -5.58 -22.82
CA VAL A 95 11.23 -5.41 -21.36
C VAL A 95 11.77 -4.03 -21.03
N VAL A 96 11.20 -3.41 -20.00
CA VAL A 96 11.69 -2.18 -19.38
C VAL A 96 11.87 -2.45 -17.88
N VAL A 97 13.03 -2.07 -17.32
CA VAL A 97 13.34 -2.26 -15.90
C VAL A 97 13.50 -0.90 -15.24
N SER A 98 12.58 -0.56 -14.32
CA SER A 98 12.55 0.74 -13.61
C SER A 98 12.69 1.97 -14.53
N GLY A 99 12.07 1.92 -15.72
CA GLY A 99 12.11 2.99 -16.72
C GLY A 99 13.22 2.86 -17.77
N GLU A 100 14.16 1.92 -17.62
CA GLU A 100 15.22 1.67 -18.59
C GLU A 100 14.81 0.59 -19.60
N VAL A 101 14.79 0.96 -20.89
CA VAL A 101 14.47 0.03 -21.97
C VAL A 101 15.62 -0.95 -22.17
N ILE A 102 15.35 -2.24 -22.00
CA ILE A 102 16.33 -3.29 -22.27
C ILE A 102 16.46 -3.51 -23.79
N PRO A 103 17.68 -3.50 -24.35
CA PRO A 103 17.90 -3.83 -25.74
C PRO A 103 17.39 -5.24 -26.08
N PRO A 104 16.79 -5.45 -27.25
CA PRO A 104 16.30 -6.77 -27.64
C PRO A 104 17.45 -7.78 -27.72
N GLY A 105 17.23 -8.98 -27.18
CA GLY A 105 18.21 -10.05 -27.13
C GLY A 105 17.56 -11.44 -27.20
N SER A 106 18.39 -12.48 -27.19
CA SER A 106 17.91 -13.87 -27.08
C SER A 106 17.30 -14.16 -25.70
N GLN A 107 17.82 -13.54 -24.65
CA GLN A 107 17.17 -13.44 -23.35
C GLN A 107 16.50 -12.09 -23.26
N LEU A 108 15.29 -12.05 -22.68
CA LEU A 108 14.56 -10.78 -22.49
C LEU A 108 15.19 -9.92 -21.39
N LEU A 109 15.76 -10.59 -20.40
CA LEU A 109 16.44 -10.01 -19.25
C LEU A 109 17.44 -11.02 -18.70
N THR A 110 18.55 -10.56 -18.15
CA THR A 110 19.53 -11.39 -17.43
C THR A 110 19.55 -11.07 -15.94
N ALA A 111 20.04 -12.00 -15.13
CA ALA A 111 20.26 -11.79 -13.69
C ALA A 111 21.15 -10.56 -13.43
N ASP A 112 22.30 -10.44 -14.13
CA ASP A 112 23.21 -9.29 -13.99
C ASP A 112 22.52 -7.94 -14.23
N GLN A 113 21.63 -7.87 -15.23
CA GLN A 113 20.86 -6.66 -15.52
C GLN A 113 19.92 -6.30 -14.37
N LEU A 114 19.30 -7.30 -13.75
CA LEU A 114 18.38 -7.11 -12.63
C LEU A 114 19.11 -6.81 -11.31
N ASP A 115 20.17 -7.56 -11.01
CA ASP A 115 21.03 -7.37 -9.83
C ASP A 115 21.61 -5.96 -9.78
N SER A 116 21.94 -5.37 -10.93
CA SER A 116 22.41 -3.98 -11.01
C SER A 116 21.40 -2.93 -10.54
N LYS A 117 20.12 -3.30 -10.38
CA LYS A 117 19.03 -2.41 -9.95
C LYS A 117 18.61 -2.64 -8.50
N LEU A 118 19.03 -3.74 -7.88
CA LEU A 118 18.67 -4.10 -6.50
C LEU A 118 19.52 -3.35 -5.47
N GLY A 119 18.99 -3.25 -4.24
CA GLY A 119 19.66 -2.60 -3.11
C GLY A 119 19.83 -1.08 -3.26
N MET A 120 19.20 -0.47 -4.27
CA MET A 120 19.16 0.98 -4.43
C MET A 120 18.21 1.59 -3.40
N LEU A 121 18.50 2.82 -2.97
CA LEU A 121 17.66 3.57 -2.06
C LEU A 121 16.79 4.58 -2.82
N SER A 122 15.64 4.92 -2.24
CA SER A 122 14.72 5.93 -2.72
C SER A 122 14.44 6.98 -1.65
N ASP A 123 14.30 8.22 -2.11
CA ASP A 123 13.80 9.35 -1.31
C ASP A 123 12.27 9.33 -1.19
N TYR A 124 11.59 8.37 -1.84
CA TYR A 124 10.13 8.26 -1.86
C TYR A 124 9.67 6.91 -1.34
N ASP A 125 8.51 6.93 -0.70
CA ASP A 125 7.79 5.75 -0.22
C ASP A 125 6.35 5.78 -0.78
N ILE A 126 5.82 4.62 -1.16
CA ILE A 126 4.48 4.49 -1.72
C ILE A 126 3.75 3.39 -0.96
N SER A 127 2.56 3.70 -0.46
CA SER A 127 1.64 2.74 0.14
C SER A 127 0.34 2.74 -0.63
N ILE A 128 -0.15 1.57 -1.01
CA ILE A 128 -1.41 1.41 -1.76
C ILE A 128 -2.35 0.54 -0.94
N LYS A 129 -3.53 1.07 -0.63
CA LYS A 129 -4.63 0.32 -0.02
C LYS A 129 -5.65 0.01 -1.09
N HIS A 130 -6.03 -1.25 -1.18
CA HIS A 130 -7.02 -1.77 -2.11
C HIS A 130 -8.15 -2.38 -1.30
N GLN A 131 -9.35 -1.80 -1.38
CA GLN A 131 -10.41 -2.06 -0.42
C GLN A 131 -11.77 -2.23 -1.09
N LEU A 132 -12.60 -3.14 -0.58
CA LEU A 132 -13.99 -3.26 -1.02
C LEU A 132 -14.79 -2.04 -0.53
N GLY A 133 -15.33 -1.27 -1.47
CA GLY A 133 -16.14 -0.08 -1.21
C GLY A 133 -17.63 -0.41 -1.01
N GLU A 134 -18.49 0.60 -1.18
CA GLU A 134 -19.94 0.41 -1.14
C GLU A 134 -20.46 -0.23 -2.43
N GLY A 135 -21.29 -1.27 -2.31
CA GLY A 135 -21.83 -2.01 -3.47
C GLY A 135 -20.76 -2.84 -4.17
N ASP A 136 -20.70 -2.74 -5.51
CA ASP A 136 -19.72 -3.44 -6.36
C ASP A 136 -18.46 -2.60 -6.61
N ASN A 137 -18.32 -1.48 -5.91
CA ASN A 137 -17.18 -0.58 -6.06
C ASN A 137 -15.98 -1.05 -5.23
N ILE A 138 -14.80 -0.76 -5.75
CA ILE A 138 -13.52 -1.05 -5.13
C ILE A 138 -12.75 0.27 -5.03
N ASP A 139 -12.35 0.61 -3.81
CA ASP A 139 -11.65 1.84 -3.48
C ASP A 139 -10.14 1.59 -3.42
N VAL A 140 -9.40 2.49 -4.07
CA VAL A 140 -7.93 2.47 -4.11
C VAL A 140 -7.42 3.78 -3.55
N ILE A 141 -6.65 3.68 -2.46
CA ILE A 141 -6.05 4.84 -1.79
C ILE A 141 -4.53 4.70 -1.87
N VAL A 142 -3.90 5.61 -2.59
CA VAL A 142 -2.45 5.69 -2.73
C VAL A 142 -1.94 6.80 -1.83
N THR A 143 -0.96 6.50 -0.98
CA THR A 143 -0.19 7.51 -0.25
C THR A 143 1.22 7.53 -0.79
N ILE A 144 1.66 8.67 -1.31
CA ILE A 144 3.02 8.89 -1.76
C ILE A 144 3.65 9.85 -0.77
N LYS A 145 4.81 9.48 -0.25
CA LYS A 145 5.55 10.28 0.73
C LYS A 145 6.96 10.49 0.24
N ARG A 146 7.47 11.69 0.44
CA ARG A 146 8.89 11.95 0.32
C ARG A 146 9.54 11.83 1.68
N VAL A 147 10.41 10.85 1.85
CA VAL A 147 11.01 10.49 3.14
C VAL A 147 12.33 11.22 3.40
N SER A 148 13.01 11.67 2.34
CA SER A 148 14.28 12.41 2.43
C SER A 148 14.54 13.32 1.23
N GLY A 149 15.56 14.16 1.33
CA GLY A 149 16.02 15.05 0.27
C GLY A 149 15.10 16.24 -0.01
N ASN A 150 15.51 17.11 -0.95
CA ASN A 150 14.71 18.17 -1.60
C ASN A 150 14.69 17.92 -3.12
N SER A 151 13.57 18.13 -3.81
CA SER A 151 13.45 17.84 -5.25
C SER A 151 12.57 18.88 -5.92
N THR A 152 12.92 19.21 -7.16
CA THR A 152 12.11 20.02 -8.08
C THR A 152 11.83 19.24 -9.35
N GLU A 153 11.90 17.90 -9.28
CA GLU A 153 11.70 17.01 -10.41
C GLU A 153 10.23 17.03 -10.84
N ASP A 154 10.01 16.94 -12.16
CA ASP A 154 8.69 16.71 -12.71
C ASP A 154 8.33 15.23 -12.56
N LEU A 155 7.38 14.94 -11.67
CA LEU A 155 6.96 13.59 -11.32
C LEU A 155 5.58 13.28 -11.89
N MET A 156 5.42 12.06 -12.38
CA MET A 156 4.15 11.45 -12.77
C MET A 156 3.93 10.24 -11.89
N PHE A 157 2.76 10.16 -11.24
CA PHE A 157 2.33 8.92 -10.62
C PHE A 157 1.48 8.12 -11.61
N ILE A 158 1.82 6.86 -11.78
CA ILE A 158 1.12 5.89 -12.63
C ILE A 158 0.64 4.77 -11.72
N GLY A 159 -0.65 4.50 -11.72
CA GLY A 159 -1.25 3.43 -10.95
C GLY A 159 -1.99 2.48 -11.88
N ASP A 160 -1.41 1.31 -12.07
CA ASP A 160 -1.91 0.26 -12.95
C ASP A 160 -2.80 -0.70 -12.17
N LEU A 161 -4.01 -0.92 -12.65
CA LEU A 161 -4.83 -2.05 -12.28
C LEU A 161 -4.41 -3.26 -13.12
N ALA A 162 -4.05 -4.34 -12.46
CA ALA A 162 -3.60 -5.59 -13.09
C ALA A 162 -4.28 -6.81 -12.47
N GLU A 163 -4.37 -7.88 -13.25
CA GLU A 163 -4.88 -9.19 -12.82
C GLU A 163 -3.71 -10.15 -12.67
N GLU A 164 -3.49 -10.64 -11.45
CA GLU A 164 -2.31 -11.40 -11.05
C GLU A 164 -2.19 -12.73 -11.80
N ASN A 165 -3.29 -13.47 -11.94
CA ASN A 165 -3.32 -14.78 -12.59
C ASN A 165 -4.43 -14.86 -13.62
N VAL A 166 -4.08 -14.92 -14.91
CA VAL A 166 -5.05 -15.13 -15.99
C VAL A 166 -4.81 -16.44 -16.73
N ASP A 167 -5.68 -17.41 -16.48
CA ASP A 167 -5.72 -18.68 -17.20
C ASP A 167 -6.47 -18.51 -18.53
N TYR A 168 -5.72 -18.53 -19.63
CA TYR A 168 -6.26 -18.37 -20.97
C TYR A 168 -5.40 -19.16 -21.95
N ALA A 169 -6.01 -20.11 -22.67
CA ALA A 169 -5.35 -20.85 -23.74
C ALA A 169 -5.16 -19.96 -24.97
N ALA A 170 -4.03 -19.24 -25.01
CA ALA A 170 -3.72 -18.28 -26.04
C ALA A 170 -3.32 -18.95 -27.36
N PRO A 171 -3.62 -18.33 -28.53
CA PRO A 171 -3.26 -18.89 -29.83
C PRO A 171 -1.76 -19.08 -30.06
N ASN A 172 -0.89 -18.42 -29.28
CA ASN A 172 0.55 -18.62 -29.33
C ASN A 172 1.04 -19.84 -28.54
N GLY A 173 0.15 -20.55 -27.83
CA GLY A 173 0.44 -21.76 -27.06
C GLY A 173 0.65 -21.53 -25.56
N GLU A 174 0.62 -20.29 -25.07
CA GLU A 174 0.65 -19.99 -23.64
C GLU A 174 -0.73 -20.24 -23.01
N ASN A 175 -0.77 -20.76 -21.77
CA ASN A 175 -2.02 -21.03 -21.06
C ASN A 175 -2.21 -20.16 -19.81
N TYR A 176 -1.15 -19.47 -19.38
CA TYR A 176 -1.09 -18.74 -18.12
C TYR A 176 -0.37 -17.41 -18.35
N HIS A 177 -0.96 -16.33 -17.85
CA HIS A 177 -0.51 -14.97 -18.08
C HIS A 177 -0.49 -14.22 -16.74
N PRO A 178 0.70 -13.95 -16.16
CA PRO A 178 0.81 -13.25 -14.90
C PRO A 178 0.75 -11.72 -15.04
N ASP A 179 0.22 -11.06 -14.02
CA ASP A 179 0.14 -9.60 -13.85
C ASP A 179 -0.33 -8.85 -15.12
N VAL A 180 -1.42 -9.32 -15.73
CA VAL A 180 -1.98 -8.74 -16.96
C VAL A 180 -2.52 -7.34 -16.67
N PHE A 181 -1.95 -6.32 -17.29
CA PHE A 181 -2.47 -4.96 -17.24
C PHE A 181 -3.92 -4.90 -17.73
N ARG A 182 -4.79 -4.27 -16.93
CA ARG A 182 -6.20 -4.03 -17.27
C ARG A 182 -6.47 -2.55 -17.53
N LYS A 183 -5.99 -1.65 -16.67
CA LYS A 183 -6.32 -0.22 -16.77
C LYS A 183 -5.37 0.70 -15.99
N PHE A 184 -5.14 1.91 -16.47
CA PHE A 184 -4.64 3.02 -15.64
C PHE A 184 -5.74 3.54 -14.73
N LEU A 185 -5.58 3.36 -13.41
CA LEU A 185 -6.41 4.05 -12.41
C LEU A 185 -5.91 5.45 -12.12
N PHE A 186 -4.59 5.64 -12.21
CA PHE A 186 -3.94 6.93 -12.00
C PHE A 186 -2.93 7.18 -13.12
N GLN A 187 -2.94 8.40 -13.64
CA GLN A 187 -1.92 8.90 -14.56
C GLN A 187 -1.87 10.43 -14.43
N GLU A 188 -1.39 10.89 -13.28
CA GLU A 188 -1.45 12.31 -12.91
C GLU A 188 -0.10 12.85 -12.42
N PRO A 189 0.23 14.11 -12.77
CA PRO A 189 1.44 14.74 -12.27
C PRO A 189 1.33 14.96 -10.76
N VAL A 190 2.44 14.78 -10.05
CA VAL A 190 2.49 14.94 -8.59
C VAL A 190 3.65 15.83 -8.18
N SER A 191 3.54 16.51 -7.03
CA SER A 191 4.58 17.39 -6.51
C SER A 191 4.79 17.17 -5.01
N LEU A 192 6.04 16.86 -4.65
CA LEU A 192 6.49 16.58 -3.28
C LEU A 192 7.86 17.26 -3.10
N PRO A 193 7.93 18.59 -3.00
CA PRO A 193 9.21 19.31 -3.06
C PRO A 193 10.14 19.06 -1.88
N ASN A 194 9.61 18.76 -0.70
CA ASN A 194 10.39 18.68 0.54
C ASN A 194 10.30 17.29 1.18
N ALA A 195 11.34 16.92 1.93
CA ALA A 195 11.27 15.78 2.83
C ALA A 195 10.14 15.99 3.86
N GLY A 196 9.32 14.96 4.07
CA GLY A 196 8.14 14.99 4.92
C GLY A 196 6.84 15.29 4.17
N ASP A 197 6.91 15.81 2.94
CA ASP A 197 5.72 16.03 2.12
C ASP A 197 5.04 14.69 1.81
N SER A 198 3.71 14.71 1.78
CA SER A 198 2.91 13.55 1.40
C SER A 198 1.68 13.99 0.65
N ILE A 199 1.29 13.19 -0.34
CA ILE A 199 0.05 13.32 -1.08
C ILE A 199 -0.75 12.02 -0.97
N VAL A 200 -2.06 12.16 -1.01
CA VAL A 200 -2.99 11.05 -1.05
C VAL A 200 -3.81 11.17 -2.31
N LEU A 201 -3.77 10.12 -3.13
CA LEU A 201 -4.59 9.97 -4.33
C LEU A 201 -5.64 8.91 -4.04
N SER A 202 -6.83 9.08 -4.60
CA SER A 202 -7.92 8.13 -4.42
C SER A 202 -8.69 7.96 -5.72
N ALA A 203 -8.96 6.71 -6.06
CA ALA A 203 -9.79 6.33 -7.19
C ALA A 203 -10.72 5.20 -6.76
N THR A 204 -11.83 5.11 -7.45
CA THR A 204 -12.78 4.01 -7.30
C THR A 204 -12.98 3.38 -8.67
N TYR A 205 -13.06 2.06 -8.73
CA TYR A 205 -13.42 1.35 -9.94
C TYR A 205 -14.43 0.24 -9.63
N THR A 206 -15.15 -0.20 -10.66
CA THR A 206 -16.01 -1.39 -10.60
C THR A 206 -15.30 -2.50 -11.36
N SER A 207 -15.29 -3.72 -10.83
CA SER A 207 -14.68 -4.85 -11.52
C SER A 207 -15.45 -5.16 -12.81
N ASP A 208 -14.75 -5.33 -13.93
CA ASP A 208 -15.34 -5.89 -15.13
C ASP A 208 -15.69 -7.38 -14.89
N PRO A 209 -16.85 -7.87 -15.36
CA PRO A 209 -17.24 -9.28 -15.23
C PRO A 209 -16.23 -10.29 -15.82
N VAL A 210 -15.36 -9.86 -16.74
CA VAL A 210 -14.32 -10.74 -17.31
C VAL A 210 -13.08 -10.87 -16.42
N TRP A 211 -12.95 -10.05 -15.39
CA TRP A 211 -11.83 -10.09 -14.45
C TRP A 211 -12.15 -11.00 -13.26
N VAL A 212 -11.14 -11.70 -12.75
CA VAL A 212 -11.26 -12.39 -11.47
C VAL A 212 -10.93 -11.40 -10.36
N GLN A 213 -11.95 -10.92 -9.66
CA GLN A 213 -11.80 -9.87 -8.63
C GLN A 213 -10.72 -10.18 -7.58
N ASP A 214 -10.64 -11.44 -7.14
CA ASP A 214 -9.65 -11.89 -6.15
C ASP A 214 -8.21 -11.89 -6.70
N GLU A 215 -8.02 -11.80 -8.01
CA GLU A 215 -6.72 -11.68 -8.66
C GLU A 215 -6.36 -10.22 -8.98
N MET A 216 -7.24 -9.26 -8.67
CA MET A 216 -6.98 -7.85 -8.96
C MET A 216 -6.07 -7.21 -7.92
N HIS A 217 -5.07 -6.47 -8.41
CA HIS A 217 -4.19 -5.65 -7.59
C HIS A 217 -3.81 -4.37 -8.32
N VAL A 218 -3.26 -3.41 -7.57
CA VAL A 218 -2.78 -2.14 -8.09
C VAL A 218 -1.27 -2.06 -7.97
N MET A 219 -0.60 -1.74 -9.07
CA MET A 219 0.82 -1.44 -9.12
C MET A 219 1.03 0.06 -9.31
N GLY A 220 1.64 0.71 -8.33
CA GLY A 220 1.97 2.14 -8.37
C GLY A 220 3.43 2.36 -8.74
N MET A 221 3.69 3.32 -9.62
CA MET A 221 5.01 3.75 -10.05
C MET A 221 5.11 5.27 -9.98
N LEU A 222 6.08 5.78 -9.23
CA LEU A 222 6.44 7.19 -9.24
C LEU A 222 7.57 7.41 -10.24
N GLN A 223 7.24 7.98 -11.39
CA GLN A 223 8.15 8.13 -12.54
C GLN A 223 8.56 9.59 -12.73
N ARG A 224 9.86 9.81 -12.91
CA ARG A 224 10.39 11.10 -13.35
C ARG A 224 10.19 11.24 -14.85
N THR A 225 9.62 12.35 -15.30
CA THR A 225 9.14 12.47 -16.69
C THR A 225 10.23 12.78 -17.71
N ASN A 226 11.34 13.41 -17.29
CA ASN A 226 12.41 13.85 -18.18
C ASN A 226 13.28 12.68 -18.72
N ASP A 227 13.54 11.66 -17.90
CA ASP A 227 14.40 10.52 -18.20
C ASP A 227 13.71 9.18 -17.97
N LYS A 228 12.42 9.20 -17.63
CA LYS A 228 11.54 8.04 -17.46
C LYS A 228 11.94 7.14 -16.29
N VAL A 229 12.91 7.53 -15.46
CA VAL A 229 13.36 6.72 -14.34
C VAL A 229 12.23 6.59 -13.33
N ILE A 230 11.92 5.35 -12.96
CA ILE A 230 10.98 5.06 -11.87
C ILE A 230 11.75 5.20 -10.56
N LEU A 231 11.33 6.12 -9.70
CA LEU A 231 12.00 6.47 -8.44
C LEU A 231 11.56 5.60 -7.28
N GLN A 232 10.31 5.17 -7.28
CA GLN A 232 9.77 4.21 -6.33
C GLN A 232 8.58 3.46 -6.94
N SER A 233 8.31 2.25 -6.47
CA SER A 233 7.14 1.47 -6.84
C SER A 233 6.54 0.76 -5.64
N ALA A 234 5.27 0.36 -5.76
CA ALA A 234 4.60 -0.47 -4.77
C ALA A 234 3.51 -1.31 -5.44
N LYS A 235 3.21 -2.47 -4.88
CA LYS A 235 2.06 -3.30 -5.23
C LYS A 235 1.10 -3.34 -4.04
N SER A 236 -0.19 -3.19 -4.29
CA SER A 236 -1.21 -3.37 -3.26
C SER A 236 -1.35 -4.85 -2.89
N GLY A 237 -1.95 -5.12 -1.73
CA GLY A 237 -2.57 -6.41 -1.49
C GLY A 237 -3.79 -6.64 -2.41
N LYS A 238 -4.39 -7.83 -2.30
CA LYS A 238 -5.72 -8.12 -2.84
C LYS A 238 -6.75 -7.17 -2.20
N ALA A 239 -7.89 -6.97 -2.85
CA ALA A 239 -8.94 -6.11 -2.31
C ALA A 239 -9.45 -6.69 -0.97
N GLU A 240 -9.20 -5.99 0.12
CA GLU A 240 -9.63 -6.41 1.45
C GLU A 240 -10.94 -5.72 1.81
N ALA A 241 -11.83 -6.41 2.53
CA ALA A 241 -12.99 -5.75 3.11
C ALA A 241 -12.53 -4.57 3.98
N VAL A 242 -13.16 -3.40 3.83
CA VAL A 242 -12.94 -2.30 4.77
C VAL A 242 -13.39 -2.79 6.14
N SER A 243 -12.42 -3.12 7.00
CA SER A 243 -12.72 -3.29 8.40
C SER A 243 -13.12 -1.91 8.94
N VAL A 244 -14.43 -1.69 9.11
CA VAL A 244 -15.00 -0.52 9.82
C VAL A 244 -14.54 -0.49 11.29
N ILE A 245 -13.90 -1.57 11.76
CA ILE A 245 -12.97 -1.49 12.87
C ILE A 245 -11.72 -0.79 12.34
N SER A 246 -11.80 0.55 12.23
CA SER A 246 -10.62 1.40 12.25
C SER A 246 -9.63 0.77 13.22
N LYS A 247 -8.36 0.56 12.82
CA LYS A 247 -7.27 0.43 13.78
C LYS A 247 -7.20 1.74 14.56
N ARG A 248 -8.20 2.01 15.41
CA ARG A 248 -8.09 2.97 16.49
C ARG A 248 -6.91 2.46 17.28
N LYS A 249 -5.93 3.32 17.54
CA LYS A 249 -4.98 3.05 18.59
C LYS A 249 -5.81 2.80 19.84
N VAL A 250 -5.91 1.53 20.22
CA VAL A 250 -6.54 1.12 21.46
C VAL A 250 -5.42 1.15 22.49
N HIS A 251 -5.48 2.12 23.38
CA HIS A 251 -4.58 2.17 24.52
C HIS A 251 -5.20 1.38 25.67
N GLU A 252 -4.52 0.35 26.16
CA GLU A 252 -4.96 -0.41 27.33
C GLU A 252 -4.34 0.19 28.61
N THR A 253 -5.18 0.43 29.62
CA THR A 253 -4.72 0.93 30.93
C THR A 253 -5.61 0.42 32.05
N ASP A 254 -5.01 0.15 33.22
CA ASP A 254 -5.74 -0.23 34.44
C ASP A 254 -6.23 1.00 35.23
N ARG A 255 -5.82 2.21 34.82
CA ARG A 255 -6.03 3.47 35.55
C ARG A 255 -7.00 4.41 34.81
N LEU A 256 -8.00 3.87 34.15
CA LEU A 256 -9.00 4.71 33.47
C LEU A 256 -10.14 5.13 34.40
N PHE A 257 -10.47 4.28 35.38
CA PHE A 257 -11.59 4.48 36.29
C PHE A 257 -11.22 4.15 37.73
N TYR A 258 -11.90 4.83 38.66
CA TYR A 258 -11.82 4.56 40.08
C TYR A 258 -13.19 4.64 40.78
N PRO A 259 -13.40 3.88 41.86
CA PRO A 259 -12.51 2.79 42.32
C PRO A 259 -12.55 1.61 41.35
N ASN A 260 -11.45 0.88 41.23
CA ASN A 260 -11.38 -0.41 40.55
C ASN A 260 -10.48 -1.33 41.40
N PRO A 261 -11.01 -2.37 42.07
CA PRO A 261 -12.38 -2.91 41.97
C PRO A 261 -13.48 -1.98 42.51
N ALA A 262 -14.68 -2.07 41.95
CA ALA A 262 -15.82 -1.19 42.24
C ALA A 262 -17.00 -1.93 42.88
N ASN A 263 -17.76 -1.25 43.74
CA ASN A 263 -19.01 -1.76 44.32
C ASN A 263 -20.23 -1.05 43.74
N ASN A 264 -20.40 0.24 43.99
CA ASN A 264 -21.67 0.94 43.71
C ASN A 264 -21.56 1.99 42.62
N TYR A 265 -20.35 2.54 42.40
CA TYR A 265 -20.11 3.58 41.43
C TYR A 265 -18.69 3.49 40.85
N ILE A 266 -18.49 4.11 39.70
CA ILE A 266 -17.20 4.39 39.08
C ILE A 266 -17.14 5.83 38.57
N ALA A 267 -15.94 6.40 38.47
CA ALA A 267 -15.67 7.68 37.83
C ALA A 267 -14.43 7.58 36.95
N ILE A 268 -14.39 8.34 35.86
CA ILE A 268 -13.20 8.46 35.00
C ILE A 268 -12.10 9.23 35.74
N GLU A 269 -10.86 8.78 35.60
CA GLU A 269 -9.66 9.47 36.06
C GLU A 269 -9.50 10.84 35.38
N GLU A 270 -9.13 11.86 36.15
CA GLU A 270 -9.18 13.26 35.70
C GLU A 270 -8.35 13.51 34.44
N SER A 271 -7.21 12.82 34.29
CA SER A 271 -6.33 12.91 33.11
C SER A 271 -7.02 12.51 31.80
N TYR A 272 -8.04 11.66 31.86
CA TYR A 272 -8.78 11.18 30.68
C TYR A 272 -10.05 11.99 30.41
N ARG A 273 -10.56 12.77 31.38
CA ARG A 273 -11.82 13.52 31.23
C ARG A 273 -11.75 14.63 30.19
N GLN A 274 -10.60 15.28 30.02
CA GLN A 274 -10.46 16.42 29.13
C GLN A 274 -10.56 16.03 27.63
N ASN A 275 -10.19 14.78 27.33
CA ASN A 275 -10.16 14.24 25.97
C ASN A 275 -11.31 13.28 25.68
N ALA A 276 -11.99 12.75 26.70
CA ALA A 276 -13.14 11.87 26.52
C ALA A 276 -14.34 12.60 25.89
N VAL A 277 -14.92 11.98 24.86
CA VAL A 277 -16.17 12.37 24.20
C VAL A 277 -17.31 11.45 24.61
N GLY A 278 -17.00 10.20 24.97
CA GLY A 278 -17.97 9.24 25.49
C GLY A 278 -17.31 8.06 26.17
N ALA A 279 -18.06 7.35 27.00
CA ALA A 279 -17.59 6.15 27.68
C ALA A 279 -18.71 5.11 27.74
N THR A 280 -18.40 3.86 27.41
CA THR A 280 -19.37 2.77 27.36
C THR A 280 -18.81 1.52 28.03
N LEU A 281 -19.65 0.87 28.83
CA LEU A 281 -19.38 -0.36 29.54
C LEU A 281 -19.90 -1.56 28.75
N TYR A 282 -19.09 -2.61 28.64
CA TYR A 282 -19.37 -3.86 27.95
C TYR A 282 -19.17 -5.06 28.88
N ASN A 283 -19.91 -6.14 28.66
CA ASN A 283 -19.69 -7.41 29.34
C ASN A 283 -18.60 -8.25 28.63
N LEU A 284 -18.29 -9.43 29.18
CA LEU A 284 -17.29 -10.35 28.61
C LEU A 284 -17.65 -10.90 27.22
N PHE A 285 -18.91 -10.81 26.81
CA PHE A 285 -19.39 -11.23 25.49
C PHE A 285 -19.38 -10.08 24.47
N GLY A 286 -18.82 -8.91 24.83
CA GLY A 286 -18.77 -7.73 23.96
C GLY A 286 -20.12 -7.01 23.81
N GLN A 287 -21.13 -7.37 24.60
CA GLN A 287 -22.43 -6.69 24.55
C GLN A 287 -22.37 -5.40 25.35
N LYS A 288 -22.90 -4.32 24.78
CA LYS A 288 -23.05 -3.04 25.47
C LYS A 288 -24.00 -3.18 26.66
N VAL A 289 -23.51 -2.83 27.83
CA VAL A 289 -24.24 -2.86 29.10
C VAL A 289 -24.83 -1.49 29.41
N LYS A 290 -23.99 -0.44 29.36
CA LYS A 290 -24.39 0.91 29.81
C LYS A 290 -23.46 2.00 29.27
N ASP A 291 -23.99 3.19 29.00
CA ASP A 291 -23.17 4.39 28.80
C ASP A 291 -22.84 5.06 30.14
N LEU A 292 -21.59 5.49 30.29
CA LEU A 292 -21.07 6.09 31.51
C LEU A 292 -21.01 7.61 31.38
N ASN A 293 -21.28 8.28 32.49
CA ASN A 293 -21.07 9.72 32.60
C ASN A 293 -19.57 10.00 32.72
N ILE A 294 -19.03 10.82 31.82
CA ILE A 294 -17.60 11.16 31.77
C ILE A 294 -17.21 12.28 32.74
N GLN A 295 -18.17 13.09 33.19
CA GLN A 295 -17.94 14.25 34.07
C GLN A 295 -18.26 13.94 35.54
N GLN A 296 -19.09 12.94 35.80
CA GLN A 296 -19.61 12.61 37.13
C GLN A 296 -19.50 11.11 37.42
N LYS A 297 -19.65 10.75 38.70
CA LYS A 297 -19.75 9.35 39.11
C LYS A 297 -20.96 8.70 38.44
N THR A 298 -20.77 7.48 37.94
CA THR A 298 -21.84 6.65 37.37
C THR A 298 -22.15 5.50 38.32
N SER A 299 -23.43 5.32 38.67
CA SER A 299 -23.87 4.14 39.44
C SER A 299 -23.72 2.87 38.58
N ILE A 300 -23.22 1.82 39.23
CA ILE A 300 -23.11 0.45 38.69
C ILE A 300 -23.66 -0.59 39.69
N SER A 301 -24.42 -0.16 40.69
CA SER A 301 -24.94 -1.02 41.76
C SER A 301 -25.85 -2.12 41.22
N GLU A 302 -26.48 -1.87 40.08
CA GLU A 302 -27.36 -2.78 39.36
C GLU A 302 -26.63 -3.91 38.61
N LEU A 303 -25.30 -3.85 38.51
CA LEU A 303 -24.51 -4.84 37.79
C LEU A 303 -24.19 -6.04 38.67
N ASP A 304 -24.24 -7.23 38.06
CA ASP A 304 -23.78 -8.47 38.67
C ASP A 304 -22.27 -8.43 38.94
N ARG A 305 -21.83 -9.26 39.89
CA ARG A 305 -20.41 -9.43 40.19
C ARG A 305 -19.70 -10.04 38.99
N GLY A 306 -18.57 -9.46 38.60
CA GLY A 306 -17.81 -9.96 37.46
C GLY A 306 -16.89 -8.95 36.84
N TYR A 307 -16.32 -9.34 35.71
CA TYR A 307 -15.46 -8.49 34.90
C TYR A 307 -16.26 -7.81 33.79
N TYR A 308 -15.94 -6.55 33.58
CA TYR A 308 -16.48 -5.73 32.51
C TYR A 308 -15.33 -5.01 31.81
N PHE A 309 -15.58 -4.55 30.59
CA PHE A 309 -14.67 -3.70 29.85
C PHE A 309 -15.29 -2.33 29.70
N VAL A 310 -14.50 -1.30 29.96
CA VAL A 310 -14.89 0.07 29.68
C VAL A 310 -14.11 0.58 28.48
N VAL A 311 -14.82 1.16 27.53
CA VAL A 311 -14.24 1.81 26.35
C VAL A 311 -14.54 3.29 26.43
N VAL A 312 -13.50 4.12 26.51
CA VAL A 312 -13.60 5.57 26.40
C VAL A 312 -13.24 5.95 24.97
N THR A 313 -14.08 6.75 24.33
CA THR A 313 -13.81 7.35 23.01
C THR A 313 -13.32 8.77 23.21
N GLU A 314 -12.18 9.10 22.62
CA GLU A 314 -11.50 10.38 22.76
C GLU A 314 -11.71 11.30 21.56
N LYS A 315 -11.42 12.59 21.73
CA LYS A 315 -11.42 13.58 20.64
C LYS A 315 -10.44 13.12 19.56
N GLY A 316 -10.89 13.04 18.31
CA GLY A 316 -10.09 12.50 17.20
C GLY A 316 -10.33 11.01 16.91
N GLY A 317 -11.20 10.35 17.67
CA GLY A 317 -11.67 9.00 17.37
C GLY A 317 -10.85 7.87 17.99
N GLU A 318 -9.74 8.18 18.67
CA GLU A 318 -8.97 7.20 19.45
C GLU A 318 -9.81 6.58 20.58
N GLN A 319 -9.41 5.39 21.03
CA GLN A 319 -10.10 4.67 22.11
C GLN A 319 -9.12 4.21 23.18
N THR A 320 -9.51 4.36 24.44
CA THR A 320 -8.79 3.81 25.58
C THR A 320 -9.68 2.79 26.26
N THR A 321 -9.16 1.58 26.49
CA THR A 321 -9.88 0.48 27.14
C THR A 321 -9.32 0.18 28.51
N SER A 322 -10.20 -0.19 29.44
CA SER A 322 -9.82 -0.62 30.78
C SER A 322 -10.71 -1.74 31.28
N LYS A 323 -10.14 -2.67 32.03
CA LYS A 323 -10.86 -3.76 32.68
C LYS A 323 -11.39 -3.30 34.03
N LEU A 324 -12.69 -3.48 34.26
CA LEU A 324 -13.36 -3.18 35.52
C LEU A 324 -13.72 -4.48 36.25
N LEU A 325 -13.39 -4.57 37.54
CA LEU A 325 -13.88 -5.63 38.42
C LEU A 325 -15.03 -5.11 39.29
N LYS A 326 -16.25 -5.61 39.08
CA LYS A 326 -17.42 -5.40 39.93
C LYS A 326 -17.44 -6.44 41.05
N ARG A 327 -17.46 -5.96 42.30
CA ARG A 327 -17.63 -6.75 43.53
C ARG A 327 -19.05 -6.72 44.06
#